data_AF-A0A9W6UX71-F1
#
_entry.id   AF-A0A9W6UX71-F1
#
_cell.length_a   1.000
_cell.length_b   1.000
_cell.length_c   1.000
_cell.angle_alpha   90.00
_cell.angle_beta   90.00
_cell.angle_gamma   90.00
#
_symmetry.space_group_name_H-M   'P 1'
#
loop_
_entity.id
_entity.type
_entity.pdbx_description
1 polymer ?
#
loop_
_entity_poly.entity_id
_entity_poly.type
_entity_poly.pdbx_seq_one_letter_code
_entity_poly.pdbx_strand_id
1 'polypeptide(L)'
;MFMCYRRSPIGRQHSGQVWSYEPARRRLTLVLVFGPDSDVQAPGDSPDNICLAPQGGLMVCEDGDGGQHVFGVTRSRKVYPMARNRQNIGTDAEPEWGEFAGVTFSPDGRTMFVNVYEPGTTFAITGPWRRH
;
A
#
# COMPACT_ATOMS: atom_id res chain seq x y z
N MET A 1 -3.87 13.76 -0.68
CA MET A 1 -3.48 12.71 0.27
C MET A 1 -1.98 12.59 0.15
N PHE A 2 -1.26 12.53 1.26
CA PHE A 2 0.20 12.53 1.25
C PHE A 2 0.68 11.40 2.17
N MET A 3 1.72 10.70 1.73
CA MET A 3 2.40 9.70 2.53
C MET A 3 3.56 10.36 3.29
N CYS A 4 3.77 9.97 4.54
CA CYS A 4 4.97 10.34 5.27
C CYS A 4 5.62 9.08 5.85
N TYR A 5 6.84 8.81 5.38
CA TYR A 5 7.73 7.83 5.99
C TYR A 5 8.57 8.51 7.08
N ARG A 6 8.54 7.97 8.30
CA ARG A 6 9.47 8.37 9.36
C ARG A 6 9.65 7.24 10.38
N ARG A 7 10.83 6.65 10.44
CA ARG A 7 11.26 5.87 11.61
C ARG A 7 11.65 6.88 12.70
N SER A 8 10.79 7.11 13.70
CA SER A 8 11.10 8.05 14.79
C SER A 8 11.78 7.33 15.96
N PRO A 9 12.95 7.79 16.46
CA PRO A 9 13.55 7.29 17.69
C PRO A 9 12.87 7.83 18.97
N ILE A 10 11.94 8.80 18.83
CA ILE A 10 11.17 9.37 19.95
C ILE A 10 9.69 9.37 19.57
N GLY A 11 8.88 8.58 20.28
CA GLY A 11 7.46 8.34 20.00
C GLY A 11 7.14 6.85 19.83
N ARG A 12 5.86 6.49 19.65
CA ARG A 12 5.48 5.10 19.31
C ARG A 12 6.15 4.70 18.00
N GLN A 13 6.73 3.51 17.96
CA GLN A 13 7.38 2.98 16.76
C GLN A 13 6.34 2.76 15.66
N HIS A 14 6.62 3.30 14.48
CA HIS A 14 5.81 3.08 13.29
C HIS A 14 6.71 2.94 12.06
N SER A 15 6.23 2.19 11.09
CA SER A 15 6.87 1.92 9.81
C SER A 15 6.41 2.88 8.70
N GLY A 16 5.41 3.73 8.97
CA GLY A 16 4.96 4.73 8.00
C GLY A 16 3.54 5.20 8.31
N GLN A 17 3.10 6.25 7.62
CA GLN A 17 1.80 6.88 7.86
C GLN A 17 1.18 7.43 6.58
N VAL A 18 -0.15 7.35 6.50
CA VAL A 18 -0.94 7.95 5.43
C VAL A 18 -1.78 9.09 5.98
N TRP A 19 -1.65 10.27 5.38
CA TRP A 19 -2.35 11.49 5.78
C TRP A 19 -3.29 12.00 4.69
N SER A 20 -4.52 12.35 5.05
CA SER A 20 -5.40 13.11 4.18
C SER A 20 -5.25 14.60 4.45
N TYR A 21 -5.28 15.39 3.38
CA TYR A 21 -5.25 16.85 3.46
C TYR A 21 -6.50 17.42 2.80
N GLU A 22 -7.20 18.30 3.51
CA GLU A 22 -8.35 19.05 3.03
C GLU A 22 -7.96 20.54 2.85
N PRO A 23 -7.64 21.00 1.63
CA PRO A 23 -7.11 22.35 1.41
C PRO A 23 -8.06 23.46 1.87
N ALA A 24 -9.37 23.31 1.60
CA ALA A 24 -10.38 24.31 1.95
C ALA A 24 -10.47 24.58 3.45
N ARG A 25 -10.16 23.57 4.28
CA ARG A 25 -10.15 23.68 5.75
C ARG A 25 -8.74 23.77 6.34
N ARG A 26 -7.70 23.70 5.50
CA ARG A 26 -6.29 23.59 5.90
C ARG A 26 -6.07 22.50 6.96
N ARG A 27 -6.79 21.38 6.82
CA ARG A 27 -6.80 20.30 7.81
C ARG A 27 -6.00 19.12 7.29
N LEU A 28 -5.03 18.67 8.09
CA LEU A 28 -4.31 17.41 7.90
C LEU A 28 -4.87 16.38 8.89
N THR A 29 -5.22 15.19 8.41
CA THR A 29 -5.77 14.10 9.23
C THR A 29 -4.95 12.84 9.02
N LEU A 30 -4.46 12.24 10.11
CA LEU A 30 -3.82 10.94 10.08
C LEU A 30 -4.89 9.88 9.81
N VAL A 31 -4.76 9.15 8.70
CA VAL A 31 -5.75 8.15 8.29
C VAL A 31 -5.31 6.75 8.69
N LEU A 32 -4.01 6.44 8.56
CA LEU A 32 -3.43 5.13 8.85
C LEU A 32 -2.03 5.27 9.42
N VAL A 33 -1.66 4.36 10.32
CA VAL A 33 -0.31 4.16 10.84
C VAL A 33 0.07 2.71 10.59
N PHE A 34 1.23 2.51 9.98
CA PHE A 34 1.86 1.22 9.73
C PHE A 34 2.86 0.93 10.86
N GLY A 35 3.00 -0.31 11.31
CA GLY A 35 4.03 -0.69 12.30
C GLY A 35 3.60 -1.76 13.30
N PRO A 36 4.51 -2.18 14.20
CA PRO A 36 4.28 -3.29 15.13
C PRO A 36 3.19 -3.01 16.18
N ASP A 37 2.94 -1.73 16.48
CA ASP A 37 1.85 -1.27 17.36
C ASP A 37 0.50 -1.14 16.62
N SER A 38 0.47 -1.33 15.30
CA SER A 38 -0.78 -1.43 14.54
C SER A 38 -1.32 -2.86 14.68
N ASP A 39 -2.63 -3.00 14.95
CA ASP A 39 -3.28 -4.28 15.22
C ASP A 39 -2.86 -5.34 14.18
N VAL A 40 -2.49 -6.52 14.68
CA VAL A 40 -1.57 -7.54 14.09
C VAL A 40 -2.08 -8.16 12.77
N GLN A 41 -3.19 -7.65 12.22
CA GLN A 41 -3.84 -8.11 11.00
C GLN A 41 -3.42 -7.33 9.74
N ALA A 42 -2.59 -6.28 9.85
CA ALA A 42 -1.96 -5.63 8.68
C ALA A 42 -0.60 -5.00 9.05
N PRO A 43 0.47 -5.81 9.15
CA PRO A 43 1.79 -5.40 9.64
C PRO A 43 2.61 -4.76 8.51
N GLY A 44 2.03 -3.79 7.82
CA GLY A 44 2.71 -3.24 6.67
C GLY A 44 3.95 -2.41 7.03
N ASP A 45 4.91 -2.36 6.13
CA ASP A 45 6.19 -1.66 6.27
C ASP A 45 6.41 -0.69 5.10
N SER A 46 6.99 0.48 5.38
CA SER A 46 7.34 1.49 4.38
C SER A 46 6.30 1.66 3.26
N PRO A 47 5.07 2.11 3.57
CA PRO A 47 4.11 2.39 2.52
C PRO A 47 4.69 3.50 1.62
N ASP A 48 4.66 3.31 0.30
CA ASP A 48 5.21 4.27 -0.68
C ASP A 48 4.15 4.83 -1.67
N ASN A 49 3.56 3.98 -2.50
CA ASN A 49 2.64 4.45 -3.54
C ASN A 49 1.17 4.30 -3.13
N ILE A 50 0.30 5.20 -3.59
CA ILE A 50 -1.14 5.15 -3.33
C ILE A 50 -1.99 5.42 -4.58
N CYS A 51 -3.15 4.79 -4.66
CA CYS A 51 -4.16 5.05 -5.69
C CYS A 51 -5.57 5.00 -5.12
N LEU A 52 -6.49 5.77 -5.68
CA LEU A 52 -7.91 5.65 -5.38
C LEU A 52 -8.50 4.42 -6.07
N ALA A 53 -9.19 3.58 -5.30
CA ALA A 53 -9.89 2.41 -5.84
C ALA A 53 -11.27 2.81 -6.42
N PRO A 54 -11.78 2.14 -7.49
CA PRO A 54 -13.06 2.48 -8.13
C PRO A 54 -14.28 2.39 -7.21
N GLN A 55 -14.29 1.47 -6.24
CA GLN A 55 -15.33 1.37 -5.21
C GLN A 55 -15.23 2.46 -4.12
N GLY A 56 -14.21 3.31 -4.20
CA GLY A 56 -13.84 4.24 -3.14
C GLY A 56 -13.00 3.57 -2.06
N GLY A 57 -12.07 4.34 -1.49
CA GLY A 57 -10.98 3.80 -0.68
C GLY A 57 -9.64 3.96 -1.40
N LEU A 58 -8.63 3.22 -0.95
CA LEU A 58 -7.27 3.31 -1.49
C LEU A 58 -6.69 1.92 -1.74
N MET A 59 -5.76 1.86 -2.68
CA MET A 59 -4.71 0.85 -2.73
C MET A 59 -3.40 1.51 -2.31
N VAL A 60 -2.61 0.82 -1.50
CA VAL A 60 -1.33 1.27 -0.96
C VAL A 60 -0.29 0.21 -1.26
N CYS A 61 0.80 0.57 -1.92
CA CYS A 61 1.94 -0.30 -2.14
C CYS A 61 2.98 -0.14 -1.04
N GLU A 62 3.71 -1.21 -0.79
CA GLU A 62 4.85 -1.24 0.13
C GLU A 62 6.18 -1.29 -0.62
N ASP A 63 7.17 -0.70 0.03
CA ASP A 63 8.60 -0.79 -0.27
C ASP A 63 9.38 -0.97 1.04
N GLY A 64 9.03 -2.03 1.78
CA GLY A 64 9.56 -2.33 3.10
C GLY A 64 10.57 -3.47 3.11
N ASP A 65 11.04 -3.86 4.30
CA ASP A 65 11.81 -5.10 4.41
C ASP A 65 10.88 -6.32 4.37
N GLY A 66 11.30 -7.39 3.69
CA GLY A 66 10.58 -8.67 3.67
C GLY A 66 9.44 -8.73 2.64
N GLY A 67 8.26 -9.18 3.07
CA GLY A 67 7.15 -9.46 2.15
C GLY A 67 6.45 -8.20 1.66
N GLN A 68 6.42 -8.00 0.35
CA GLN A 68 5.81 -6.82 -0.27
C GLN A 68 4.33 -7.03 -0.56
N HIS A 69 3.47 -6.09 -0.14
CA HIS A 69 2.04 -6.16 -0.37
C HIS A 69 1.48 -4.94 -1.12
N VAL A 70 0.32 -5.19 -1.73
CA VAL A 70 -0.65 -4.12 -1.94
C VAL A 70 -1.69 -4.26 -0.83
N PHE A 71 -1.90 -3.20 -0.07
CA PHE A 71 -2.95 -3.09 0.93
C PHE A 71 -4.14 -2.34 0.36
N GLY A 72 -5.33 -2.87 0.58
CA GLY A 72 -6.58 -2.15 0.39
C GLY A 72 -6.99 -1.41 1.65
N VAL A 73 -7.49 -0.19 1.50
CA VAL A 73 -8.02 0.64 2.58
C VAL A 73 -9.44 1.04 2.23
N THR A 74 -10.41 0.60 3.03
CA THR A 74 -11.82 0.95 2.81
C THR A 74 -12.10 2.41 3.17
N ARG A 75 -13.24 2.94 2.73
CA ARG A 75 -13.72 4.28 3.15
C ARG A 75 -13.94 4.38 4.67
N SER A 76 -14.20 3.25 5.34
CA SER A 76 -14.29 3.13 6.80
C SER A 76 -12.93 2.94 7.49
N ARG A 77 -11.82 3.10 6.76
CA ARG A 77 -10.43 2.98 7.25
C ARG A 77 -10.06 1.58 7.74
N LYS A 78 -10.74 0.54 7.22
CA LYS A 78 -10.32 -0.85 7.44
C LYS A 78 -9.22 -1.19 6.44
N VAL A 79 -8.11 -1.71 6.93
CA VAL A 79 -7.01 -2.23 6.10
C VAL A 79 -7.22 -3.72 5.84
N TYR A 80 -6.88 -4.18 4.64
CA TYR A 80 -6.86 -5.60 4.29
C TYR A 80 -5.76 -5.89 3.26
N PRO A 81 -5.09 -7.06 3.34
CA PRO A 81 -4.12 -7.46 2.32
C PRO A 81 -4.86 -7.74 1.00
N MET A 82 -4.50 -7.01 -0.06
CA MET A 82 -5.10 -7.15 -1.39
C MET A 82 -4.27 -8.09 -2.27
N ALA A 83 -2.95 -7.94 -2.26
CA ALA A 83 -2.02 -8.79 -2.99
C ALA A 83 -0.69 -8.91 -2.25
N ARG A 84 0.05 -10.00 -2.52
CA ARG A 84 1.42 -10.22 -2.04
C ARG A 84 2.31 -10.55 -3.23
N ASN A 85 3.45 -9.87 -3.36
CA ASN A 85 4.43 -10.23 -4.38
C ASN A 85 5.13 -11.54 -4.00
N ARG A 86 5.27 -12.45 -4.96
CA ARG A 86 6.01 -13.72 -4.82
C ARG A 86 7.04 -13.93 -5.92
N GLN A 87 7.40 -12.87 -6.66
CA GLN A 87 8.54 -12.89 -7.55
C GLN A 87 9.81 -12.84 -6.69
N ASN A 88 10.47 -13.99 -6.54
CA ASN A 88 11.75 -14.06 -5.84
C ASN A 88 12.83 -13.41 -6.71
N ILE A 89 13.45 -12.35 -6.20
CA ILE A 89 14.59 -11.65 -6.84
C ILE A 89 15.93 -12.00 -6.19
N GLY A 90 15.90 -12.71 -5.05
CA GLY A 90 17.08 -13.23 -4.37
C GLY A 90 17.44 -14.64 -4.83
N THR A 91 17.79 -15.50 -3.88
CA THR A 91 18.07 -16.92 -4.13
C THR A 91 17.02 -17.83 -3.48
N ASP A 92 17.04 -19.13 -3.78
CA ASP A 92 16.15 -20.09 -3.12
C ASP A 92 16.47 -20.25 -1.61
N ALA A 93 17.73 -20.07 -1.23
CA ALA A 93 18.18 -20.14 0.17
C ALA A 93 17.91 -18.84 0.94
N GLU A 94 17.99 -17.71 0.24
CA GLU A 94 17.83 -16.36 0.78
C GLU A 94 16.85 -15.59 -0.14
N PRO A 95 15.52 -15.80 0.02
CA PRO A 95 14.55 -15.20 -0.85
C PRO A 95 14.32 -13.73 -0.54
N GLU A 96 14.17 -12.95 -1.59
CA GLU A 96 13.85 -11.51 -1.54
C GLU A 96 12.69 -11.24 -2.49
N TRP A 97 11.85 -10.24 -2.16
CA TRP A 97 10.64 -9.96 -2.92
C TRP A 97 10.71 -8.52 -3.43
N GLY A 98 10.57 -8.34 -4.75
CA GLY A 98 10.62 -7.01 -5.34
C GLY A 98 9.51 -6.09 -4.84
N GLU A 99 9.84 -4.82 -4.62
CA GLU A 99 8.90 -3.78 -4.19
C GLU A 99 7.80 -3.53 -5.23
N PHE A 100 6.63 -3.10 -4.75
CA PHE A 100 5.57 -2.65 -5.64
C PHE A 100 5.75 -1.16 -5.96
N ALA A 101 6.26 -0.86 -7.15
CA ALA A 101 6.51 0.51 -7.64
C ALA A 101 5.28 1.15 -8.33
N GLY A 102 4.10 0.91 -7.78
CA GLY A 102 2.91 1.69 -8.11
C GLY A 102 1.69 0.86 -8.47
N VAL A 103 0.53 1.46 -8.21
CA VAL A 103 -0.78 0.88 -8.48
C VAL A 103 -1.66 1.93 -9.15
N THR A 104 -2.45 1.50 -10.13
CA THR A 104 -3.47 2.36 -10.75
C THR A 104 -4.64 1.54 -11.27
N PHE A 105 -5.72 2.21 -11.66
CA PHE A 105 -6.86 1.59 -12.29
C PHE A 105 -7.05 2.13 -13.71
N SER A 106 -7.53 1.27 -14.61
CA SER A 106 -8.00 1.70 -15.92
C SER A 106 -9.12 2.75 -15.77
N PRO A 107 -9.30 3.67 -16.74
CA PRO A 107 -10.35 4.69 -16.67
C PRO A 107 -11.78 4.11 -16.52
N ASP A 108 -12.03 2.92 -17.06
CA ASP A 108 -13.29 2.20 -16.92
C ASP A 108 -13.42 1.43 -15.59
N GLY A 109 -12.37 1.44 -14.75
CA GLY A 109 -12.31 0.81 -13.44
C GLY A 109 -12.43 -0.72 -13.48
N ARG A 110 -12.14 -1.36 -14.61
CA ARG A 110 -12.24 -2.83 -14.77
C ARG A 110 -10.92 -3.57 -14.56
N THR A 111 -9.81 -2.87 -14.64
CA THR A 111 -8.47 -3.45 -14.50
C THR A 111 -7.67 -2.64 -13.51
N MET A 112 -7.08 -3.31 -12.53
CA MET A 112 -6.01 -2.76 -11.70
C MET A 112 -4.67 -3.09 -12.36
N PHE A 113 -3.81 -2.10 -12.52
CA PHE A 113 -2.42 -2.28 -12.91
C PHE A 113 -1.55 -2.11 -11.68
N VAL A 114 -0.62 -3.04 -11.46
CA VAL A 114 0.38 -2.93 -10.41
C VAL A 114 1.75 -3.26 -10.98
N ASN A 115 2.73 -2.44 -10.63
CA ASN A 115 4.11 -2.56 -11.09
C ASN A 115 4.98 -3.12 -9.96
N VAL A 116 5.93 -3.98 -10.34
CA VAL A 116 7.02 -4.44 -9.49
C VAL A 116 8.32 -3.91 -10.07
N TYR A 117 9.11 -3.18 -9.28
CA TYR A 117 10.33 -2.50 -9.75
C TYR A 117 11.36 -3.50 -10.30
N GLU A 118 11.70 -4.51 -9.49
CA GLU A 118 12.57 -5.62 -9.87
C GLU A 118 11.77 -6.93 -9.78
N PRO A 119 11.62 -7.71 -10.86
CA PRO A 119 12.40 -7.68 -12.10
C PRO A 119 11.81 -6.78 -13.22
N GLY A 120 10.96 -5.80 -12.89
CA GLY A 120 10.34 -4.91 -13.89
C GLY A 120 9.08 -5.51 -14.52
N THR A 121 8.17 -5.99 -13.66
CA THR A 121 6.94 -6.66 -14.10
C THR A 121 5.72 -5.78 -13.87
N THR A 122 4.83 -5.69 -14.86
CA THR A 122 3.51 -5.09 -14.69
C THR A 122 2.43 -6.16 -14.78
N PHE A 123 1.58 -6.23 -13.75
CA PHE A 123 0.41 -7.10 -13.73
C PHE A 123 -0.84 -6.32 -14.12
N ALA A 124 -1.69 -6.92 -14.94
CA ALA A 124 -3.04 -6.45 -15.23
C ALA A 124 -4.04 -7.41 -14.56
N ILE A 125 -4.74 -6.93 -13.54
CA ILE A 125 -5.61 -7.73 -12.69
C ILE A 125 -7.06 -7.29 -12.94
N THR A 126 -7.88 -8.20 -13.47
CA THR A 126 -9.31 -7.98 -13.64
C THR A 126 -10.08 -8.47 -12.43
N GLY A 127 -11.23 -7.85 -12.15
CA GLY A 127 -12.02 -8.21 -10.98
C GLY A 127 -13.24 -7.32 -10.78
N PRO A 128 -14.07 -7.61 -9.77
CA PRO A 128 -15.26 -6.83 -9.47
C PRO A 128 -14.92 -5.55 -8.69
N TRP A 129 -14.01 -4.71 -9.20
CA TRP A 129 -13.49 -3.50 -8.52
C TRP A 129 -14.55 -2.45 -8.19
N ARG A 130 -15.78 -2.59 -8.67
CA ARG A 130 -16.89 -1.67 -8.38
C ARG A 130 -17.85 -2.19 -7.31
N ARG A 131 -17.61 -3.38 -6.76
CA ARG A 131 -18.50 -4.02 -5.77
C ARG A 131 -17.86 -3.95 -4.38
N HIS A 132 -18.69 -3.72 -3.36
CA HIS A 132 -18.34 -3.78 -1.94
C HIS A 132 -18.57 -5.19 -1.40
#